data_AF-A0A2E1PEL2-F1
#
_entry.id   AF-A0A2E1PEL2-F1
#
_cell.length_a   1.000
_cell.length_b   1.000
_cell.length_c   1.000
_cell.angle_alpha   90.00
_cell.angle_beta   90.00
_cell.angle_gamma   90.00
#
_symmetry.space_group_name_H-M   'P 1'
#
loop_
_entity.id
_entity.type
_entity.pdbx_description
1 polymer ?
#
loop_
_entity_poly.entity_id
_entity_poly.type
_entity_poly.pdbx_seq_one_letter_code
_entity_poly.pdbx_strand_id
1 'polypeptide(L)'
;MPKFIVKYLFLSLIIITSKLNALESIAPQALLIDLTSGQVFIDKNSNLKTFPSSMTKMMTVLVAFEKIKKGELSLDQKFLVSKKAWKMGGSKMFVEVDKKVSVEDLLRGIIVQSGNDASIVLAEGISGSEEAFSSEMNLMGKMIGLKGSNFVNSSGMPAKDHYSTVRDLAIIAEYTIKNFPEFYEIYAEKEFSFSGINQPNRNPLLGNSEGNDGLKTGYTSDAGYGYVGSSERNGRRLILAFNGLDSSKQRKQEATRLMEWGFSNFKSINFYKKNEVVFSADTWLGEDKKINLIAPKDIFLSVPKANLIDMKVNVEINDPIQTPIQKGEVIGKLIIKYSKVESSFDLISEKTVKQKNFFSSIFSAAYYLAFGSN
;
A
#
# COMPACT_ATOMS: atom_id res chain seq x y z
N MET A 1 30.22 -61.25 -37.77
CA MET A 1 29.18 -60.29 -37.37
C MET A 1 28.63 -60.67 -36.00
N PRO A 2 29.07 -60.03 -34.89
CA PRO A 2 28.35 -60.05 -33.63
C PRO A 2 27.53 -58.77 -33.48
N LYS A 3 26.20 -58.91 -33.33
CA LYS A 3 25.28 -57.81 -33.05
C LYS A 3 25.42 -57.39 -31.58
N PHE A 4 26.00 -56.22 -31.32
CA PHE A 4 25.89 -55.57 -30.02
C PHE A 4 24.49 -54.97 -29.87
N ILE A 5 23.67 -55.57 -29.00
CA ILE A 5 22.39 -55.01 -28.56
C ILE A 5 22.69 -54.09 -27.37
N VAL A 6 22.67 -52.78 -27.60
CA VAL A 6 22.68 -51.78 -26.52
C VAL A 6 21.22 -51.56 -26.10
N LYS A 7 20.85 -52.10 -24.93
CA LYS A 7 19.58 -51.78 -24.26
C LYS A 7 19.68 -50.36 -23.69
N TYR A 8 19.02 -49.39 -24.31
CA TYR A 8 18.75 -48.10 -23.69
C TYR A 8 17.66 -48.28 -22.64
N LEU A 9 18.04 -48.20 -21.37
CA LEU A 9 17.10 -48.07 -20.26
C LEU A 9 16.60 -46.61 -20.29
N PHE A 10 15.43 -46.37 -20.86
CA PHE A 10 14.75 -45.08 -20.74
C PHE A 10 14.26 -44.96 -19.29
N LEU A 11 15.08 -44.37 -18.43
CA LEU A 11 14.64 -43.93 -17.11
C LEU A 11 13.78 -42.68 -17.33
N SER A 12 12.46 -42.85 -17.35
CA SER A 12 11.52 -41.74 -17.31
C SER A 12 11.71 -41.01 -15.98
N LEU A 13 12.49 -39.93 -16.00
CA LEU A 13 12.60 -39.01 -14.88
C LEU A 13 11.23 -38.35 -14.74
N ILE A 14 10.40 -38.86 -13.83
CA ILE A 14 9.21 -38.15 -13.39
C ILE A 14 9.71 -36.92 -12.64
N ILE A 15 9.81 -35.80 -13.36
CA ILE A 15 10.02 -34.49 -12.74
C ILE A 15 8.72 -34.19 -12.00
N ILE A 16 8.64 -34.60 -10.74
CA ILE A 16 7.66 -34.08 -9.81
C ILE A 16 8.06 -32.62 -9.60
N THR A 17 7.53 -31.72 -10.43
CA THR A 17 7.56 -30.30 -10.12
C THR A 17 6.67 -30.13 -8.89
N SER A 18 7.26 -30.13 -7.70
CA SER A 18 6.61 -29.55 -6.54
C SER A 18 6.35 -28.09 -6.92
N LYS A 19 5.09 -27.76 -7.24
CA LYS A 19 4.64 -26.38 -7.13
C LYS A 19 4.93 -26.03 -5.68
N LEU A 20 5.99 -25.24 -5.43
CA LEU A 20 6.13 -24.54 -4.18
C LEU A 20 4.77 -23.87 -3.97
N ASN A 21 4.01 -24.29 -2.96
CA ASN A 21 2.71 -23.71 -2.69
C ASN A 21 2.95 -22.23 -2.39
N ALA A 22 2.77 -21.38 -3.41
CA ALA A 22 2.67 -19.95 -3.22
C ALA A 22 1.59 -19.75 -2.15
N LEU A 23 1.86 -18.88 -1.17
CA LEU A 23 0.87 -18.63 -0.15
C LEU A 23 -0.35 -18.00 -0.81
N GLU A 24 -1.41 -18.81 -0.98
CA GLU A 24 -2.67 -18.32 -1.51
C GLU A 24 -3.58 -17.89 -0.37
N SER A 25 -4.36 -16.84 -0.62
CA SER A 25 -5.45 -16.47 0.26
C SER A 25 -6.65 -17.39 0.01
N ILE A 26 -7.35 -17.77 1.08
CA ILE A 26 -8.64 -18.47 0.97
C ILE A 26 -9.76 -17.52 0.52
N ALA A 27 -9.56 -16.20 0.66
CA ALA A 27 -10.52 -15.23 0.15
C ALA A 27 -10.57 -15.27 -1.39
N PRO A 28 -11.75 -15.10 -2.02
CA PRO A 28 -11.87 -14.97 -3.46
C PRO A 28 -11.05 -13.82 -4.04
N GLN A 29 -10.93 -12.72 -3.29
CA GLN A 29 -10.16 -11.52 -3.65
C GLN A 29 -9.28 -11.11 -2.47
N ALA A 30 -7.99 -10.89 -2.72
CA ALA A 30 -7.02 -10.51 -1.69
C ALA A 30 -5.86 -9.69 -2.28
N LEU A 31 -5.31 -8.80 -1.46
CA LEU A 31 -4.15 -7.97 -1.76
C LEU A 31 -3.35 -7.77 -0.47
N LEU A 32 -2.06 -8.10 -0.50
CA LEU A 32 -1.12 -7.81 0.60
C LEU A 32 0.04 -7.00 0.05
N ILE A 33 0.23 -5.80 0.59
CA ILE A 33 1.24 -4.83 0.15
C ILE A 33 2.17 -4.54 1.31
N ASP A 34 3.46 -4.52 1.03
CA ASP A 34 4.45 -3.86 1.86
C ASP A 34 4.57 -2.41 1.43
N LEU A 35 4.00 -1.52 2.24
CA LEU A 35 3.94 -0.10 1.92
C LEU A 35 5.32 0.56 1.99
N THR A 36 6.24 0.01 2.79
CA THR A 36 7.58 0.56 2.99
C THR A 36 8.47 0.28 1.79
N SER A 37 8.39 -0.92 1.20
CA SER A 37 9.13 -1.26 -0.04
C SER A 37 8.35 -1.00 -1.33
N GLY A 38 7.03 -0.82 -1.25
CA GLY A 38 6.14 -0.72 -2.41
C GLY A 38 5.84 -2.08 -3.08
N GLN A 39 6.25 -3.19 -2.47
CA GLN A 39 6.09 -4.52 -3.04
C GLN A 39 4.71 -5.10 -2.77
N VAL A 40 4.17 -5.80 -3.77
CA VAL A 40 2.94 -6.58 -3.64
C VAL A 40 3.32 -8.03 -3.39
N PHE A 41 2.92 -8.59 -2.25
CA PHE A 41 3.19 -9.99 -1.90
C PHE A 41 2.10 -10.94 -2.34
N ILE A 42 0.84 -10.48 -2.31
CA ILE A 42 -0.31 -11.25 -2.76
C ILE A 42 -1.14 -10.31 -3.62
N ASP A 43 -1.47 -10.73 -4.84
CA ASP A 43 -2.48 -10.09 -5.68
C ASP A 43 -3.36 -11.18 -6.27
N LYS A 44 -4.53 -11.37 -5.66
CA LYS A 44 -5.53 -12.34 -6.09
C LYS A 44 -6.80 -11.58 -6.43
N ASN A 45 -7.10 -11.48 -7.72
CA ASN A 45 -8.34 -10.86 -8.22
C ASN A 45 -8.58 -9.45 -7.65
N SER A 46 -7.52 -8.69 -7.31
CA SER A 46 -7.67 -7.45 -6.53
C SER A 46 -8.42 -6.34 -7.26
N ASN A 47 -8.50 -6.42 -8.60
CA ASN A 47 -9.18 -5.48 -9.49
C ASN A 47 -10.62 -5.90 -9.83
N LEU A 48 -11.09 -7.07 -9.38
CA LEU A 48 -12.47 -7.48 -9.61
C LEU A 48 -13.41 -6.65 -8.75
N LYS A 49 -14.57 -6.29 -9.33
CA LYS A 49 -15.61 -5.57 -8.59
C LYS A 49 -16.15 -6.45 -7.46
N THR A 50 -16.43 -5.80 -6.34
CA THR A 50 -17.03 -6.42 -5.16
C THR A 50 -17.90 -5.41 -4.41
N PHE A 51 -18.75 -5.91 -3.52
CA PHE A 51 -19.53 -5.08 -2.61
C PHE A 51 -18.68 -4.77 -1.37
N PRO A 52 -18.25 -3.51 -1.15
CA PRO A 52 -17.33 -3.16 -0.07
C PRO A 52 -17.97 -3.28 1.33
N SER A 53 -19.31 -3.32 1.42
CA SER A 53 -20.02 -3.29 2.70
C SER A 53 -19.50 -2.12 3.57
N SER A 54 -19.38 -2.29 4.89
CA SER A 54 -18.84 -1.25 5.79
C SER A 54 -17.39 -0.79 5.51
N MET A 55 -16.64 -1.43 4.60
CA MET A 55 -15.34 -0.89 4.17
C MET A 55 -15.49 0.43 3.40
N THR A 56 -16.67 0.72 2.84
CA THR A 56 -17.04 2.04 2.26
C THR A 56 -16.78 3.19 3.23
N LYS A 57 -16.97 2.98 4.52
CA LYS A 57 -16.79 4.01 5.55
C LYS A 57 -15.37 4.55 5.62
N MET A 58 -14.38 3.83 5.08
CA MET A 58 -13.03 4.36 4.92
C MET A 58 -13.02 5.58 3.98
N MET A 59 -13.79 5.56 2.89
CA MET A 59 -13.94 6.72 2.00
C MET A 59 -14.72 7.85 2.70
N THR A 60 -15.78 7.51 3.44
CA THR A 60 -16.57 8.50 4.22
C THR A 60 -15.69 9.27 5.21
N VAL A 61 -14.87 8.55 5.98
CA VAL A 61 -13.90 9.13 6.92
C VAL A 61 -12.84 9.94 6.18
N LEU A 62 -12.31 9.41 5.07
CA LEU A 62 -11.28 10.08 4.28
C LEU A 62 -11.75 11.45 3.75
N VAL A 63 -12.99 11.56 3.25
CA VAL A 63 -13.57 12.86 2.83
C VAL A 63 -13.61 13.84 4.01
N ALA A 64 -14.03 13.39 5.19
CA ALA A 64 -14.07 14.24 6.37
C ALA A 64 -12.66 14.67 6.82
N PHE A 65 -11.68 13.77 6.83
CA PHE A 65 -10.28 14.09 7.14
C PHE A 65 -9.70 15.13 6.19
N GLU A 66 -9.97 15.02 4.88
CA GLU A 66 -9.54 16.00 3.88
C GLU A 66 -10.13 17.40 4.16
N LYS A 67 -11.41 17.47 4.51
CA LYS A 67 -12.07 18.74 4.87
C LYS A 67 -11.52 19.33 6.16
N ILE A 68 -11.22 18.49 7.16
CA ILE A 68 -10.60 18.96 8.41
C ILE A 68 -9.21 19.52 8.14
N LYS A 69 -8.39 18.81 7.35
CA LYS A 69 -7.05 19.26 6.98
C LYS A 69 -7.06 20.58 6.20
N LYS A 70 -8.11 20.85 5.42
CA LYS A 70 -8.31 22.12 4.69
C LYS A 70 -8.92 23.23 5.54
N GLY A 71 -9.32 22.96 6.79
CA GLY A 71 -10.01 23.92 7.64
C GLY A 71 -11.48 24.17 7.25
N GLU A 72 -12.06 23.32 6.39
CA GLU A 72 -13.47 23.39 5.97
C GLU A 72 -14.42 22.73 6.98
N LEU A 73 -13.89 21.86 7.85
CA LEU A 73 -14.63 21.12 8.86
C LEU A 73 -13.85 21.13 10.17
N SER A 74 -14.51 21.36 11.29
CA SER A 74 -13.87 21.27 12.61
C SER A 74 -14.35 20.04 13.38
N LEU A 75 -13.49 19.47 14.23
CA LEU A 75 -13.82 18.32 15.08
C LEU A 75 -14.94 18.61 16.08
N ASP A 76 -15.00 19.83 16.61
CA ASP A 76 -16.01 20.29 17.58
C ASP A 76 -17.34 20.71 16.93
N GLN A 77 -17.35 20.91 15.61
CA GLN A 77 -18.54 21.23 14.84
C GLN A 77 -19.60 20.14 15.07
N LYS A 78 -20.85 20.54 15.29
CA LYS A 78 -21.93 19.60 15.59
C LYS A 78 -22.99 19.56 14.49
N PHE A 79 -23.37 18.35 14.11
CA PHE A 79 -24.39 18.09 13.11
C PHE A 79 -25.69 17.58 13.71
N LEU A 80 -26.81 18.03 13.16
CA LEU A 80 -28.15 17.62 13.56
C LEU A 80 -28.42 16.20 13.07
N VAL A 81 -28.91 15.34 13.97
CA VAL A 81 -29.28 13.98 13.64
C VAL A 81 -30.64 13.95 12.96
N SER A 82 -30.67 13.58 11.69
CA SER A 82 -31.91 13.44 10.92
C SER A 82 -32.71 12.19 11.31
N LYS A 83 -34.01 12.20 10.99
CA LYS A 83 -34.87 11.00 11.09
C LYS A 83 -34.35 9.84 10.22
N LYS A 84 -33.72 10.14 9.07
CA LYS A 84 -33.13 9.16 8.16
C LYS A 84 -31.96 8.44 8.86
N ALA A 85 -31.03 9.19 9.43
CA ALA A 85 -29.90 8.65 10.18
C ALA A 85 -30.34 7.79 11.36
N TRP A 86 -31.25 8.30 12.20
CA TRP A 86 -31.74 7.58 13.38
C TRP A 86 -32.42 6.23 13.04
N LYS A 87 -33.21 6.19 11.96
CA LYS A 87 -33.90 4.97 11.51
C LYS A 87 -32.98 3.95 10.85
N MET A 88 -31.77 4.33 10.44
CA MET A 88 -30.86 3.46 9.70
C MET A 88 -30.53 2.17 10.49
N GLY A 89 -30.66 1.00 9.85
CA GLY A 89 -30.38 -0.30 10.45
C GLY A 89 -28.90 -0.69 10.43
N GLY A 90 -28.58 -1.91 10.87
CA GLY A 90 -27.21 -2.44 10.90
C GLY A 90 -26.43 -1.95 12.12
N SER A 91 -25.11 -1.79 11.97
CA SER A 91 -24.26 -1.27 13.06
C SER A 91 -24.58 0.19 13.35
N LYS A 92 -24.69 0.57 14.62
CA LYS A 92 -25.10 1.91 15.06
C LYS A 92 -24.18 2.48 16.13
N MET A 93 -24.05 3.80 16.10
CA MET A 93 -23.53 4.61 17.20
C MET A 93 -24.63 4.94 18.23
N PHE A 94 -25.90 4.73 17.86
CA PHE A 94 -27.09 5.05 18.65
C PHE A 94 -27.30 6.55 18.84
N VAL A 95 -27.10 7.31 17.76
CA VAL A 95 -27.43 8.74 17.74
C VAL A 95 -28.94 8.95 17.94
N GLU A 96 -29.30 10.01 18.66
CA GLU A 96 -30.70 10.34 18.93
C GLU A 96 -31.19 11.42 17.96
N VAL A 97 -32.38 11.22 17.39
CA VAL A 97 -33.01 12.18 16.47
C VAL A 97 -33.14 13.56 17.11
N ASP A 98 -32.98 14.61 16.30
CA ASP A 98 -33.07 16.03 16.69
C ASP A 98 -31.99 16.52 17.68
N LYS A 99 -31.07 15.64 18.12
CA LYS A 99 -29.87 16.05 18.85
C LYS A 99 -28.75 16.45 17.90
N LYS A 100 -27.73 17.12 18.44
CA LYS A 100 -26.50 17.46 17.72
C LYS A 100 -25.32 16.65 18.25
N VAL A 101 -24.52 16.08 17.35
CA VAL A 101 -23.34 15.26 17.66
C VAL A 101 -22.10 15.88 17.02
N SER A 102 -20.96 15.92 17.73
CA SER A 102 -19.72 16.48 17.19
C SER A 102 -19.16 15.63 16.04
N VAL A 103 -18.44 16.24 15.11
CA VAL A 103 -17.71 15.54 14.04
C VAL A 103 -16.75 14.51 14.63
N GLU A 104 -16.07 14.86 15.72
CA GLU A 104 -15.17 13.97 16.45
C GLU A 104 -15.87 12.67 16.91
N ASP A 105 -17.03 12.80 17.57
CA ASP A 105 -17.79 11.63 18.04
C ASP A 105 -18.33 10.81 16.86
N LEU A 106 -18.78 11.49 15.80
CA LEU A 106 -19.25 10.83 14.57
C LEU A 106 -18.12 10.02 13.93
N LEU A 107 -16.91 10.57 13.82
CA LEU A 107 -15.75 9.87 13.27
C LEU A 107 -15.41 8.63 14.09
N ARG A 108 -15.37 8.73 15.42
CA ARG A 108 -15.15 7.56 16.30
C ARG A 108 -16.27 6.52 16.17
N GLY A 109 -17.53 6.95 16.12
CA GLY A 109 -18.68 6.06 15.88
C GLY A 109 -18.59 5.31 14.54
N ILE A 110 -18.13 5.97 13.48
CA ILE A 110 -17.92 5.38 12.15
C ILE A 110 -16.73 4.41 12.16
N ILE A 111 -15.60 4.82 12.74
CA ILE A 111 -14.35 4.07 12.71
C ILE A 111 -14.43 2.83 13.63
N VAL A 112 -14.71 3.04 14.92
CA VAL A 112 -14.67 2.01 15.96
C VAL A 112 -15.89 1.10 15.87
N GLN A 113 -17.09 1.70 15.85
CA GLN A 113 -18.35 0.97 15.98
C GLN A 113 -18.97 0.60 14.63
N SER A 114 -18.49 1.20 13.54
CA SER A 114 -19.03 1.04 12.19
C SER A 114 -20.46 1.59 12.05
N GLY A 115 -20.80 2.66 12.78
CA GLY A 115 -22.13 3.26 12.83
C GLY A 115 -22.61 3.75 11.46
N ASN A 116 -23.68 3.14 10.95
CA ASN A 116 -24.36 3.56 9.72
C ASN A 116 -25.10 4.88 9.92
N ASP A 117 -25.73 5.03 11.08
CA ASP A 117 -26.38 6.26 11.53
C ASP A 117 -25.38 7.43 11.57
N ALA A 118 -24.24 7.25 12.24
CA ALA A 118 -23.18 8.26 12.29
C ALA A 118 -22.64 8.63 10.90
N SER A 119 -22.51 7.65 9.99
CA SER A 119 -22.08 7.90 8.61
C SER A 119 -23.04 8.84 7.87
N ILE A 120 -24.35 8.64 8.05
CA ILE A 120 -25.37 9.48 7.43
C ILE A 120 -25.38 10.87 8.04
N VAL A 121 -25.30 11.00 9.37
CA VAL A 121 -25.24 12.32 10.03
C VAL A 121 -24.03 13.12 9.53
N LEU A 122 -22.86 12.47 9.44
CA LEU A 122 -21.65 13.12 8.94
C LEU A 122 -21.81 13.55 7.47
N ALA A 123 -22.37 12.67 6.63
CA ALA A 123 -22.61 12.95 5.21
C ALA A 123 -23.60 14.12 4.99
N GLU A 124 -24.74 14.09 5.67
CA GLU A 124 -25.76 15.15 5.61
C GLU A 124 -25.22 16.46 6.18
N GLY A 125 -24.42 16.41 7.25
CA GLY A 125 -23.81 17.58 7.85
C GLY A 125 -22.77 18.27 6.96
N ILE A 126 -21.99 17.49 6.21
CA ILE A 126 -20.94 18.00 5.32
C ILE A 126 -21.52 18.53 4.01
N SER A 127 -22.44 17.78 3.37
CA SER A 127 -22.86 18.05 1.98
C SER A 127 -24.35 18.42 1.86
N GLY A 128 -25.07 18.55 2.98
CA GLY A 128 -26.52 18.81 3.01
C GLY A 128 -27.39 17.59 2.72
N SER A 129 -26.89 16.61 1.97
CA SER A 129 -27.52 15.31 1.77
C SER A 129 -26.50 14.19 1.57
N GLU A 130 -26.92 12.94 1.81
CA GLU A 130 -26.06 11.77 1.58
C GLU A 130 -25.74 11.57 0.08
N GLU A 131 -26.66 11.93 -0.80
CA GLU A 131 -26.49 11.83 -2.25
C GLU A 131 -25.41 12.82 -2.74
N ALA A 132 -25.44 14.05 -2.23
CA ALA A 132 -24.38 15.03 -2.50
C ALA A 132 -23.03 14.56 -1.94
N PHE A 133 -23.01 14.03 -0.72
CA PHE A 133 -21.81 13.46 -0.12
C PHE A 133 -21.25 12.27 -0.93
N SER A 134 -22.11 11.41 -1.47
CA SER A 134 -21.67 10.31 -2.33
C SER A 134 -20.96 10.80 -3.60
N SER A 135 -21.37 11.96 -4.12
CA SER A 135 -20.68 12.61 -5.24
C SER A 135 -19.29 13.09 -4.82
N GLU A 136 -19.14 13.68 -3.63
CA GLU A 136 -17.85 14.04 -3.06
C GLU A 136 -16.94 12.81 -2.82
N MET A 137 -17.49 11.69 -2.34
CA MET A 137 -16.75 10.43 -2.20
C MET A 137 -16.18 9.94 -3.53
N ASN A 138 -16.95 10.03 -4.62
CA ASN A 138 -16.50 9.61 -5.95
C ASN A 138 -15.48 10.60 -6.56
N LEU A 139 -15.62 11.91 -6.29
CA LEU A 139 -14.62 12.90 -6.66
C LEU A 139 -13.30 12.65 -5.94
N MET A 140 -13.35 12.40 -4.62
CA MET A 140 -12.19 12.01 -3.83
C MET A 140 -11.56 10.73 -4.37
N GLY A 141 -12.38 9.72 -4.69
CA GLY A 141 -11.92 8.49 -5.32
C GLY A 141 -11.13 8.73 -6.60
N LYS A 142 -11.61 9.60 -7.50
CA LYS A 142 -10.88 9.96 -8.72
C LYS A 142 -9.56 10.67 -8.42
N MET A 143 -9.55 11.61 -7.46
CA MET A 143 -8.36 12.37 -7.09
C MET A 143 -7.24 11.47 -6.54
N ILE A 144 -7.59 10.44 -5.76
CA ILE A 144 -6.63 9.48 -5.21
C ILE A 144 -6.36 8.29 -6.15
N GLY A 145 -6.95 8.28 -7.34
CA GLY A 145 -6.66 7.30 -8.40
C GLY A 145 -7.44 5.98 -8.32
N LEU A 146 -8.60 5.95 -7.66
CA LEU A 146 -9.47 4.77 -7.65
C LEU A 146 -10.03 4.51 -9.06
N LYS A 147 -9.92 3.27 -9.54
CA LYS A 147 -10.30 2.90 -10.92
C LYS A 147 -11.52 1.99 -11.00
N GLY A 148 -11.85 1.29 -9.92
CA GLY A 148 -12.90 0.29 -9.87
C GLY A 148 -13.92 0.53 -8.76
N SER A 149 -14.08 1.78 -8.30
CA SER A 149 -15.04 2.14 -7.25
C SER A 149 -16.14 3.07 -7.74
N ASN A 150 -17.34 2.87 -7.18
CA ASN A 150 -18.46 3.80 -7.25
C ASN A 150 -19.24 3.72 -5.93
N PHE A 151 -19.33 4.85 -5.22
CA PHE A 151 -20.03 4.96 -3.95
C PHE A 151 -21.34 5.71 -4.15
N VAL A 152 -22.45 5.12 -3.71
CA VAL A 152 -23.79 5.74 -3.82
C VAL A 152 -24.42 6.05 -2.46
N ASN A 153 -23.71 5.75 -1.37
CA ASN A 153 -24.09 6.06 0.00
C ASN A 153 -22.85 6.08 0.91
N SER A 154 -22.99 6.64 2.11
CA SER A 154 -21.91 6.88 3.09
C SER A 154 -21.57 5.65 3.94
N SER A 155 -22.44 4.65 3.96
CA SER A 155 -22.38 3.54 4.92
C SER A 155 -21.90 2.23 4.31
N GLY A 156 -22.00 2.07 2.99
CA GLY A 156 -21.80 0.81 2.30
C GLY A 156 -22.97 -0.17 2.42
N MET A 157 -24.17 0.36 2.70
CA MET A 157 -25.39 -0.44 2.63
C MET A 157 -25.62 -0.91 1.18
N PRO A 158 -26.16 -2.13 0.97
CA PRO A 158 -26.43 -2.64 -0.37
C PRO A 158 -27.28 -1.67 -1.18
N ALA A 159 -26.78 -1.31 -2.36
CA ALA A 159 -27.46 -0.45 -3.30
C ALA A 159 -26.97 -0.77 -4.71
N LYS A 160 -27.84 -0.51 -5.70
CA LYS A 160 -27.48 -0.65 -7.11
C LYS A 160 -26.27 0.25 -7.41
N ASP A 161 -25.34 -0.30 -8.19
CA ASP A 161 -24.11 0.39 -8.60
C ASP A 161 -23.18 0.80 -7.43
N HIS A 162 -23.39 0.31 -6.21
CA HIS A 162 -22.44 0.48 -5.10
C HIS A 162 -21.35 -0.59 -5.16
N TYR A 163 -20.14 -0.26 -5.57
CA TYR A 163 -19.06 -1.24 -5.68
C TYR A 163 -17.67 -0.63 -5.44
N SER A 164 -16.71 -1.50 -5.16
CA SER A 164 -15.28 -1.18 -5.10
C SER A 164 -14.46 -2.36 -5.59
N THR A 165 -13.14 -2.23 -5.55
CA THR A 165 -12.21 -3.36 -5.67
C THR A 165 -11.36 -3.47 -4.40
N VAL A 166 -10.77 -4.64 -4.15
CA VAL A 166 -9.82 -4.83 -3.04
C VAL A 166 -8.60 -3.91 -3.21
N ARG A 167 -8.16 -3.67 -4.45
CA ARG A 167 -7.08 -2.72 -4.75
C ARG A 167 -7.44 -1.30 -4.38
N ASP A 168 -8.62 -0.82 -4.78
CA ASP A 168 -9.06 0.53 -4.46
C ASP A 168 -9.23 0.74 -2.94
N LEU A 169 -9.69 -0.29 -2.22
CA LEU A 169 -9.76 -0.26 -0.76
C LEU A 169 -8.38 -0.14 -0.11
N ALA A 170 -7.36 -0.81 -0.66
CA ALA A 170 -5.98 -0.66 -0.20
C ALA A 170 -5.40 0.73 -0.52
N ILE A 171 -5.76 1.33 -1.67
CA ILE A 171 -5.37 2.71 -2.02
C ILE A 171 -5.98 3.70 -1.02
N ILE A 172 -7.25 3.54 -0.63
CA ILE A 172 -7.87 4.37 0.41
C ILE A 172 -7.10 4.24 1.73
N ALA A 173 -6.73 3.02 2.13
CA ALA A 173 -5.95 2.78 3.35
C ALA A 173 -4.57 3.47 3.29
N GLU A 174 -3.82 3.25 2.22
CA GLU A 174 -2.51 3.86 1.98
C GLU A 174 -2.60 5.38 2.02
N TYR A 175 -3.56 5.96 1.30
CA TYR A 175 -3.73 7.40 1.25
C TYR A 175 -4.05 7.98 2.63
N THR A 176 -4.92 7.30 3.39
CA THR A 176 -5.29 7.69 4.76
C THR A 176 -4.08 7.70 5.68
N ILE A 177 -3.34 6.59 5.70
CA ILE A 177 -2.14 6.42 6.54
C ILE A 177 -1.08 7.49 6.23
N LYS A 178 -0.81 7.74 4.94
CA LYS A 178 0.25 8.65 4.52
C LYS A 178 -0.09 10.13 4.74
N ASN A 179 -1.35 10.51 4.52
CA ASN A 179 -1.74 11.93 4.47
C ASN A 179 -2.38 12.45 5.75
N PHE A 180 -2.84 11.55 6.64
CA PHE A 180 -3.55 11.87 7.86
C PHE A 180 -3.07 11.03 9.05
N PRO A 181 -1.75 10.95 9.33
CA PRO A 181 -1.23 10.10 10.41
C PRO A 181 -1.85 10.43 11.78
N GLU A 182 -2.09 11.72 12.07
CA GLU A 182 -2.72 12.17 13.33
C GLU A 182 -4.16 11.65 13.49
N PHE A 183 -4.98 11.73 12.44
CA PHE A 183 -6.36 11.22 12.49
C PHE A 183 -6.42 9.70 12.33
N TYR A 184 -5.41 9.09 11.73
CA TYR A 184 -5.32 7.65 11.55
C TYR A 184 -5.27 6.91 12.89
N GLU A 185 -4.74 7.52 13.95
CA GLU A 185 -4.66 6.94 15.29
C GLU A 185 -6.03 6.50 15.86
N ILE A 186 -7.14 7.13 15.41
CA ILE A 186 -8.50 6.74 15.82
C ILE A 186 -8.80 5.29 15.43
N TYR A 187 -8.22 4.77 14.33
CA TYR A 187 -8.41 3.38 13.92
C TYR A 187 -7.82 2.37 14.90
N ALA A 188 -6.88 2.78 15.77
CA ALA A 188 -6.26 1.96 16.79
C ALA A 188 -7.03 1.96 18.14
N GLU A 189 -8.04 2.83 18.30
CA GLU A 189 -8.89 2.86 19.49
C GLU A 189 -9.58 1.50 19.67
N LYS A 190 -9.45 0.90 20.86
CA LYS A 190 -9.99 -0.45 21.14
C LYS A 190 -11.48 -0.45 21.43
N GLU A 191 -12.01 0.67 21.90
CA GLU A 191 -13.41 0.85 22.26
C GLU A 191 -13.75 2.33 22.20
N PHE A 192 -15.04 2.63 22.08
CA PHE A 192 -15.56 3.99 22.09
C PHE A 192 -16.87 4.01 22.85
N SER A 193 -16.98 4.97 23.77
CA SER A 193 -18.17 5.20 24.59
C SER A 193 -18.93 6.42 24.11
N PHE A 194 -20.20 6.25 23.78
CA PHE A 194 -21.10 7.35 23.41
C PHE A 194 -22.46 7.16 24.07
N SER A 195 -23.00 8.24 24.65
CA SER A 195 -24.32 8.23 25.34
C SER A 195 -24.47 7.11 26.38
N GLY A 196 -23.39 6.84 27.14
CA GLY A 196 -23.37 5.77 28.15
C GLY A 196 -23.23 4.35 27.60
N ILE A 197 -23.08 4.18 26.28
CA ILE A 197 -22.92 2.89 25.61
C ILE A 197 -21.46 2.74 25.18
N ASN A 198 -20.73 1.85 25.85
CA ASN A 198 -19.38 1.46 25.43
C ASN A 198 -19.45 0.32 24.42
N GLN A 199 -18.76 0.46 23.28
CA GLN A 199 -18.70 -0.58 22.26
C GLN A 199 -17.26 -0.83 21.81
N PRO A 200 -16.85 -2.10 21.67
CA PRO A 200 -15.51 -2.45 21.22
C PRO A 200 -15.34 -2.19 19.72
N ASN A 201 -14.09 -1.97 19.32
CA ASN A 201 -13.70 -1.91 17.92
C ASN A 201 -13.91 -3.26 17.25
N ARG A 202 -14.46 -3.24 16.02
CA ARG A 202 -14.78 -4.45 15.25
C ARG A 202 -13.57 -5.05 14.54
N ASN A 203 -12.41 -4.41 14.56
CA ASN A 203 -11.19 -4.92 13.94
C ASN A 203 -10.62 -6.10 14.76
N PRO A 204 -10.59 -7.32 14.19
CA PRO A 204 -10.22 -8.52 14.93
C PRO A 204 -8.72 -8.61 15.26
N LEU A 205 -7.86 -7.77 14.68
CA LEU A 205 -6.42 -7.80 14.93
C LEU A 205 -5.97 -6.80 16.01
N LEU A 206 -6.78 -5.79 16.34
CA LEU A 206 -6.44 -4.83 17.38
C LEU A 206 -6.27 -5.54 18.73
N GLY A 207 -5.15 -5.24 19.40
CA GLY A 207 -4.80 -5.82 20.69
C GLY A 207 -4.43 -7.31 20.69
N ASN A 208 -4.51 -8.00 19.54
CA ASN A 208 -4.24 -9.44 19.43
C ASN A 208 -2.85 -9.77 18.87
N SER A 209 -2.25 -8.88 18.09
CA SER A 209 -0.83 -8.99 17.72
C SER A 209 -0.17 -7.61 17.58
N GLU A 210 1.17 -7.62 17.58
CA GLU A 210 1.98 -6.40 17.57
C GLU A 210 1.75 -5.57 16.30
N GLY A 211 1.71 -4.24 16.47
CA GLY A 211 1.72 -3.28 15.38
C GLY A 211 0.41 -3.07 14.65
N ASN A 212 -0.66 -3.83 14.94
CA ASN A 212 -1.95 -3.62 14.27
C ASN A 212 -2.61 -2.32 14.73
N ASP A 213 -2.96 -1.46 13.77
CA ASP A 213 -3.44 -0.10 14.03
C ASP A 213 -4.60 0.33 13.13
N GLY A 214 -5.17 -0.59 12.35
CA GLY A 214 -6.34 -0.31 11.53
C GLY A 214 -6.76 -1.51 10.66
N LEU A 215 -7.75 -1.37 9.78
CA LEU A 215 -8.62 -0.20 9.61
C LEU A 215 -10.08 -0.59 9.75
N LYS A 216 -10.60 -1.45 8.87
CA LYS A 216 -12.04 -1.64 8.74
C LYS A 216 -12.43 -3.06 8.36
N THR A 217 -13.50 -3.54 8.98
CA THR A 217 -14.21 -4.75 8.57
C THR A 217 -15.45 -4.43 7.75
N GLY A 218 -15.83 -5.35 6.87
CA GLY A 218 -17.07 -5.33 6.09
C GLY A 218 -17.82 -6.66 6.20
N TYR A 219 -19.15 -6.59 6.17
CA TYR A 219 -20.02 -7.75 5.98
C TYR A 219 -21.39 -7.32 5.46
N THR A 220 -21.89 -8.03 4.45
CA THR A 220 -23.29 -8.16 4.06
C THR A 220 -23.52 -9.59 3.57
N SER A 221 -24.77 -10.04 3.48
CA SER A 221 -25.11 -11.37 2.92
C SER A 221 -24.51 -11.57 1.52
N ASP A 222 -24.53 -10.52 0.71
CA ASP A 222 -24.19 -10.59 -0.72
C ASP A 222 -22.68 -10.44 -0.96
N ALA A 223 -21.97 -9.76 -0.04
CA ALA A 223 -20.53 -9.53 -0.14
C ALA A 223 -19.67 -10.60 0.56
N GLY A 224 -20.25 -11.32 1.53
CA GLY A 224 -19.49 -12.08 2.51
C GLY A 224 -18.69 -11.18 3.46
N TYR A 225 -17.70 -11.76 4.13
CA TYR A 225 -16.87 -11.09 5.13
C TYR A 225 -15.59 -10.52 4.51
N GLY A 226 -15.39 -9.21 4.67
CA GLY A 226 -14.23 -8.48 4.19
C GLY A 226 -13.44 -7.78 5.28
N TYR A 227 -12.20 -7.44 4.96
CA TYR A 227 -11.24 -6.81 5.85
C TYR A 227 -10.27 -5.93 5.08
N VAL A 228 -9.99 -4.75 5.63
CA VAL A 228 -8.83 -3.93 5.30
C VAL A 228 -8.10 -3.65 6.60
N GLY A 229 -6.86 -4.10 6.69
CA GLY A 229 -6.01 -4.00 7.85
C GLY A 229 -4.69 -3.37 7.54
N SER A 230 -4.08 -2.79 8.56
CA SER A 230 -2.71 -2.33 8.51
C SER A 230 -2.00 -2.69 9.80
N SER A 231 -0.71 -2.94 9.66
CA SER A 231 0.18 -3.19 10.79
C SER A 231 1.56 -2.63 10.51
N GLU A 232 2.20 -2.02 11.51
CA GLU A 232 3.58 -1.55 11.43
C GLU A 232 4.45 -2.19 12.52
N ARG A 233 5.60 -2.74 12.11
CA ARG A 233 6.59 -3.34 13.01
C ARG A 233 7.98 -2.92 12.57
N ASN A 234 8.78 -2.39 13.49
CA ASN A 234 10.17 -1.98 13.23
C ASN A 234 10.31 -1.05 12.00
N GLY A 235 9.41 -0.07 11.85
CA GLY A 235 9.41 0.89 10.72
C GLY A 235 8.94 0.32 9.38
N ARG A 236 8.47 -0.93 9.35
CA ARG A 236 7.89 -1.57 8.15
C ARG A 236 6.39 -1.71 8.29
N ARG A 237 5.65 -1.24 7.29
CA ARG A 237 4.18 -1.23 7.30
C ARG A 237 3.61 -2.12 6.20
N LEU A 238 2.66 -2.97 6.58
CA LEU A 238 1.90 -3.81 5.65
C LEU A 238 0.44 -3.34 5.60
N ILE A 239 -0.16 -3.41 4.41
CA ILE A 239 -1.60 -3.26 4.20
C ILE A 239 -2.14 -4.57 3.65
N LEU A 240 -3.16 -5.12 4.30
CA LEU A 240 -3.87 -6.30 3.88
C LEU A 240 -5.32 -5.94 3.56
N ALA A 241 -5.79 -6.25 2.35
CA ALA A 241 -7.18 -6.12 1.98
C ALA A 241 -7.70 -7.43 1.38
N PHE A 242 -8.89 -7.87 1.77
CA PHE A 242 -9.57 -9.01 1.14
C PHE A 242 -11.08 -8.94 1.33
N ASN A 243 -11.82 -9.68 0.50
CA ASN A 243 -13.28 -9.78 0.61
C ASN A 243 -13.81 -11.16 0.21
N GLY A 244 -15.04 -11.47 0.65
CA GLY A 244 -15.78 -12.65 0.19
C GLY A 244 -15.59 -13.92 0.99
N LEU A 245 -15.20 -13.84 2.27
CA LEU A 245 -15.16 -15.03 3.13
C LEU A 245 -16.54 -15.38 3.69
N ASP A 246 -16.73 -16.62 4.14
CA ASP A 246 -18.05 -17.12 4.54
C ASP A 246 -18.39 -16.83 6.01
N SER A 247 -17.39 -16.52 6.84
CA SER A 247 -17.60 -16.27 8.26
C SER A 247 -16.66 -15.24 8.88
N SER A 248 -17.11 -14.64 9.98
CA SER A 248 -16.30 -13.76 10.82
C SER A 248 -15.06 -14.47 11.38
N LYS A 249 -15.18 -15.78 11.68
CA LYS A 249 -14.08 -16.63 12.14
C LYS A 249 -13.01 -16.78 11.06
N GLN A 250 -13.40 -17.14 9.84
CA GLN A 250 -12.48 -17.21 8.70
C GLN A 250 -11.81 -15.85 8.45
N ARG A 251 -12.56 -14.74 8.50
CA ARG A 251 -11.99 -13.39 8.39
C ARG A 251 -10.88 -13.13 9.41
N LYS A 252 -11.12 -13.43 10.69
CA LYS A 252 -10.10 -13.24 11.74
C LYS A 252 -8.87 -14.12 11.47
N GLN A 253 -9.09 -15.42 11.21
CA GLN A 253 -8.00 -16.37 10.98
C GLN A 253 -7.16 -16.01 9.76
N GLU A 254 -7.80 -15.62 8.66
CA GLU A 254 -7.11 -15.24 7.43
C GLU A 254 -6.36 -13.92 7.58
N ALA A 255 -6.97 -12.93 8.23
CA ALA A 255 -6.30 -11.66 8.53
C ALA A 255 -5.02 -11.88 9.34
N THR A 256 -5.10 -12.67 10.43
CA THR A 256 -3.93 -13.02 11.24
C THR A 256 -2.90 -13.77 10.40
N ARG A 257 -3.31 -14.83 9.69
CA ARG A 257 -2.39 -15.68 8.92
C ARG A 257 -1.61 -14.91 7.87
N LEU A 258 -2.28 -14.08 7.07
CA LEU A 258 -1.64 -13.32 6.00
C LEU A 258 -0.75 -12.21 6.53
N MET A 259 -1.18 -11.50 7.58
CA MET A 259 -0.39 -10.44 8.21
C MET A 259 0.88 -11.01 8.85
N GLU A 260 0.77 -12.06 9.66
CA GLU A 260 1.93 -12.71 10.28
C GLU A 260 2.87 -13.33 9.24
N TRP A 261 2.33 -13.90 8.16
CA TRP A 261 3.15 -14.40 7.07
C TRP A 261 3.97 -13.27 6.41
N GLY A 262 3.35 -12.11 6.14
CA GLY A 262 4.01 -10.97 5.50
C GLY A 262 5.18 -10.41 6.32
N PHE A 263 5.09 -10.44 7.65
CA PHE A 263 6.20 -10.07 8.52
C PHE A 263 7.24 -11.19 8.67
N SER A 264 6.81 -12.44 8.79
CA SER A 264 7.71 -13.54 9.16
C SER A 264 8.55 -14.10 8.01
N ASN A 265 8.07 -14.00 6.76
CA ASN A 265 8.71 -14.67 5.61
C ASN A 265 9.70 -13.77 4.85
N PHE A 266 9.75 -12.49 5.20
CA PHE A 266 10.57 -11.50 4.51
C PHE A 266 11.62 -10.95 5.46
N LYS A 267 12.82 -10.72 4.94
CA LYS A 267 13.84 -9.92 5.60
C LYS A 267 13.86 -8.55 4.96
N SER A 268 13.69 -7.55 5.80
CA SER A 268 13.76 -6.15 5.46
C SER A 268 15.22 -5.74 5.40
N ILE A 269 15.69 -5.36 4.21
CA ILE A 269 17.07 -4.96 3.95
C ILE A 269 17.08 -3.50 3.52
N ASN A 270 17.78 -2.67 4.30
CA ASN A 270 18.14 -1.33 3.89
C ASN A 270 19.50 -1.43 3.16
N PHE A 271 19.48 -1.30 1.83
CA PHE A 271 20.67 -1.43 1.01
C PHE A 271 21.54 -0.19 1.09
N TYR A 272 20.92 0.99 1.02
CA TYR A 272 21.59 2.27 1.02
C TYR A 272 20.69 3.33 1.63
N LYS A 273 21.24 4.21 2.46
CA LYS A 273 20.55 5.40 2.94
C LYS A 273 20.58 6.51 1.89
N LYS A 274 19.68 7.48 2.03
CA LYS A 274 19.72 8.72 1.24
C LYS A 274 21.13 9.35 1.28
N ASN A 275 21.61 9.71 0.10
CA ASN A 275 22.93 10.29 -0.19
C ASN A 275 24.13 9.36 0.06
N GLU A 276 23.91 8.08 0.37
CA GLU A 276 25.00 7.12 0.47
C GLU A 276 25.55 6.79 -0.93
N VAL A 277 26.88 6.65 -1.03
CA VAL A 277 27.57 6.29 -2.27
C VAL A 277 27.29 4.83 -2.60
N VAL A 278 26.69 4.59 -3.76
CA VAL A 278 26.35 3.26 -4.27
C VAL A 278 27.43 2.74 -5.22
N PHE A 279 27.93 3.62 -6.09
CA PHE A 279 28.92 3.27 -7.11
C PHE A 279 29.80 4.47 -7.46
N SER A 280 31.01 4.23 -7.98
CA SER A 280 31.90 5.27 -8.49
C SER A 280 32.26 4.92 -9.93
N ALA A 281 31.93 5.83 -10.85
CA ALA A 281 32.11 5.65 -12.29
C ALA A 281 33.13 6.64 -12.85
N ASP A 282 33.75 6.29 -13.97
CA ASP A 282 34.68 7.19 -14.66
C ASP A 282 33.89 8.24 -15.46
N THR A 283 34.46 9.43 -15.60
CA THR A 283 33.89 10.47 -16.46
C THR A 283 34.69 10.58 -17.75
N TRP A 284 33.96 10.73 -18.84
CA TRP A 284 34.53 11.02 -20.14
C TRP A 284 34.73 12.53 -20.28
N LEU A 285 35.99 12.94 -20.45
CA LEU A 285 36.40 14.33 -20.63
C LEU A 285 36.00 15.28 -19.49
N GLY A 286 35.72 14.77 -18.28
CA GLY A 286 35.41 15.60 -17.13
C GLY A 286 36.63 16.22 -16.47
N GLU A 287 36.45 17.37 -15.82
CA GLU A 287 37.45 17.97 -14.94
C GLU A 287 37.86 16.98 -13.84
N ASP A 288 36.87 16.32 -13.25
CA ASP A 288 37.03 15.20 -12.32
C ASP A 288 37.04 13.87 -13.08
N LYS A 289 38.05 13.01 -12.87
CA LYS A 289 38.13 11.70 -13.55
C LYS A 289 37.03 10.71 -13.13
N LYS A 290 36.50 10.86 -11.91
CA LYS A 290 35.48 9.98 -11.34
C LYS A 290 34.35 10.77 -10.71
N ILE A 291 33.19 10.15 -10.67
CA ILE A 291 32.00 10.69 -10.01
C ILE A 291 31.28 9.60 -9.23
N ASN A 292 30.80 9.95 -8.05
CA ASN A 292 30.01 9.05 -7.22
C ASN A 292 28.53 9.14 -7.62
N LEU A 293 27.93 7.97 -7.70
CA LEU A 293 26.50 7.75 -7.81
C LEU A 293 25.96 7.52 -6.41
N ILE A 294 25.00 8.34 -5.99
CA ILE A 294 24.38 8.26 -4.67
C ILE A 294 22.91 7.88 -4.77
N ALA A 295 22.39 7.29 -3.70
CA ALA A 295 20.96 7.00 -3.58
C ALA A 295 20.16 8.30 -3.31
N PRO A 296 19.17 8.70 -4.13
CA PRO A 296 18.40 9.93 -3.91
C PRO A 296 17.47 9.87 -2.69
N LYS A 297 17.19 8.66 -2.20
CA LYS A 297 16.36 8.31 -1.05
C LYS A 297 16.85 6.98 -0.47
N ASP A 298 16.34 6.60 0.69
CA ASP A 298 16.60 5.28 1.27
C ASP A 298 16.13 4.19 0.28
N ILE A 299 17.03 3.24 0.00
CA ILE A 299 16.76 2.07 -0.84
C ILE A 299 16.52 0.88 0.08
N PHE A 300 15.25 0.50 0.15
CA PHE A 300 14.76 -0.54 1.02
C PHE A 300 14.00 -1.61 0.24
N LEU A 301 14.20 -2.88 0.59
CA LEU A 301 13.51 -4.01 -0.02
C LEU A 301 13.20 -5.09 0.99
N SER A 302 12.05 -5.73 0.81
CA SER A 302 11.66 -6.91 1.58
C SER A 302 11.90 -8.16 0.76
N VAL A 303 12.99 -8.85 1.06
CA VAL A 303 13.41 -10.03 0.31
C VAL A 303 12.89 -11.27 1.03
N PRO A 304 12.20 -12.21 0.34
CA PRO A 304 11.84 -13.48 0.94
C PRO A 304 13.08 -14.15 1.54
N LYS A 305 12.99 -14.66 2.77
CA LYS A 305 14.14 -15.26 3.47
C LYS A 305 14.78 -16.40 2.66
N ALA A 306 13.97 -17.16 1.94
CA ALA A 306 14.41 -18.24 1.05
C ALA A 306 15.25 -17.74 -0.14
N ASN A 307 15.09 -16.47 -0.52
CA ASN A 307 15.74 -15.86 -1.67
C ASN A 307 16.91 -14.94 -1.32
N LEU A 308 17.37 -14.95 -0.07
CA LEU A 308 18.51 -14.15 0.34
C LEU A 308 19.83 -14.63 -0.30
N ILE A 309 19.93 -15.93 -0.60
CA ILE A 309 21.15 -16.56 -1.10
C ILE A 309 21.31 -16.35 -2.62
N ASP A 310 20.22 -16.33 -3.38
CA ASP A 310 20.22 -16.14 -4.84
C ASP A 310 20.08 -14.67 -5.28
N MET A 311 20.03 -13.74 -4.32
CA MET A 311 19.91 -12.32 -4.58
C MET A 311 21.17 -11.76 -5.25
N LYS A 312 20.98 -11.04 -6.36
CA LYS A 312 22.02 -10.33 -7.10
C LYS A 312 21.74 -8.83 -7.04
N VAL A 313 22.79 -8.05 -6.79
CA VAL A 313 22.75 -6.59 -6.75
C VAL A 313 23.75 -6.09 -7.77
N ASN A 314 23.27 -5.39 -8.80
CA ASN A 314 24.08 -4.88 -9.89
C ASN A 314 23.79 -3.39 -10.09
N VAL A 315 24.75 -2.65 -10.64
CA VAL A 315 24.54 -1.28 -11.10
C VAL A 315 24.56 -1.27 -12.63
N GLU A 316 23.49 -0.75 -13.22
CA GLU A 316 23.39 -0.51 -14.66
C GLU A 316 23.69 0.96 -14.94
N ILE A 317 24.78 1.21 -15.68
CA ILE A 317 25.28 2.54 -16.02
C ILE A 317 26.00 2.48 -17.37
N ASN A 318 25.98 3.60 -18.11
CA ASN A 318 26.82 3.81 -19.27
C ASN A 318 28.15 4.44 -18.83
N ASP A 319 29.15 3.60 -18.54
CA ASP A 319 30.49 3.99 -18.09
C ASP A 319 31.47 3.96 -19.29
N PRO A 320 32.29 5.01 -19.54
CA PRO A 320 32.40 6.27 -18.80
C PRO A 320 31.25 7.25 -19.05
N ILE A 321 30.88 8.01 -18.02
CA ILE A 321 29.77 8.97 -18.07
C ILE A 321 30.19 10.22 -18.84
N GLN A 322 29.42 10.60 -19.86
CA GLN A 322 29.68 11.81 -20.64
C GLN A 322 29.45 13.09 -19.82
N THR A 323 30.37 14.04 -19.95
CA THR A 323 30.27 15.38 -19.32
C THR A 323 29.71 16.42 -20.29
N PRO A 324 29.08 17.52 -19.80
CA PRO A 324 28.91 17.92 -18.40
C PRO A 324 27.81 17.13 -17.67
N ILE A 325 28.01 16.89 -16.36
CA ILE A 325 27.04 16.21 -15.49
C ILE A 325 26.54 17.22 -14.45
N GLN A 326 25.23 17.26 -14.20
CA GLN A 326 24.66 18.11 -13.14
C GLN A 326 24.50 17.35 -11.83
N LYS A 327 24.66 18.03 -10.69
CA LYS A 327 24.31 17.47 -9.38
C LYS A 327 22.84 17.04 -9.39
N GLY A 328 22.56 15.82 -8.95
CA GLY A 328 21.20 15.27 -8.91
C GLY A 328 20.70 14.68 -10.22
N GLU A 329 21.49 14.73 -11.30
CA GLU A 329 21.17 14.07 -12.56
C GLU A 329 21.16 12.55 -12.39
N VAL A 330 20.13 11.88 -12.94
CA VAL A 330 20.03 10.41 -12.93
C VAL A 330 21.01 9.84 -13.95
N ILE A 331 22.03 9.14 -13.47
CA ILE A 331 23.16 8.66 -14.30
C ILE A 331 23.31 7.14 -14.30
N GLY A 332 22.55 6.43 -13.47
CA GLY A 332 22.54 4.97 -13.44
C GLY A 332 21.37 4.42 -12.64
N LYS A 333 21.30 3.09 -12.55
CA LYS A 333 20.27 2.38 -11.79
C LYS A 333 20.88 1.26 -10.96
N LEU A 334 20.46 1.15 -9.71
CA LEU A 334 20.70 -0.03 -8.90
C LEU A 334 19.61 -1.06 -9.22
N ILE A 335 20.03 -2.25 -9.64
CA ILE A 335 19.16 -3.37 -9.98
C ILE A 335 19.35 -4.49 -8.96
N ILE A 336 18.27 -4.85 -8.28
CA ILE A 336 18.24 -5.93 -7.30
C ILE A 336 17.34 -7.04 -7.87
N LYS A 337 17.92 -8.21 -8.12
CA LYS A 337 17.23 -9.38 -8.69
C LYS A 337 17.25 -10.55 -7.70
N TYR A 338 16.12 -11.20 -7.49
CA TYR A 338 16.05 -12.46 -6.76
C TYR A 338 14.87 -13.28 -7.29
N SER A 339 15.05 -14.60 -7.46
CA SER A 339 14.06 -15.43 -8.16
C SER A 339 13.60 -14.82 -9.50
N LYS A 340 12.32 -14.42 -9.61
CA LYS A 340 11.73 -13.74 -10.79
C LYS A 340 11.44 -12.25 -10.54
N VAL A 341 11.83 -11.72 -9.39
CA VAL A 341 11.60 -10.32 -9.03
C VAL A 341 12.83 -9.51 -9.42
N GLU A 342 12.59 -8.38 -10.07
CA GLU A 342 13.59 -7.38 -10.41
C GLU A 342 13.08 -6.02 -9.93
N SER A 343 13.88 -5.35 -9.11
CA SER A 343 13.60 -4.00 -8.60
C SER A 343 14.70 -3.06 -9.05
N SER A 344 14.31 -1.85 -9.48
CA SER A 344 15.19 -0.85 -10.06
C SER A 344 15.05 0.48 -9.32
N PHE A 345 16.18 1.05 -8.92
CA PHE A 345 16.26 2.33 -8.22
C PHE A 345 17.20 3.27 -8.94
N ASP A 346 16.73 4.49 -9.21
CA ASP A 346 17.57 5.52 -9.83
C ASP A 346 18.72 5.93 -8.90
N LEU A 347 19.90 6.09 -9.50
CA LEU A 347 21.08 6.63 -8.86
C LEU A 347 21.41 7.99 -9.47
N ILE A 348 21.68 8.96 -8.60
CA ILE A 348 21.94 10.33 -9.03
C ILE A 348 23.39 10.73 -8.82
N SER A 349 23.84 11.71 -9.59
CA SER A 349 25.15 12.31 -9.40
C SER A 349 25.26 13.06 -8.07
N GLU A 350 26.33 12.81 -7.31
CA GLU A 350 26.63 13.52 -6.06
C GLU A 350 26.91 15.03 -6.28
N LYS A 351 27.50 15.38 -7.43
CA LYS A 351 27.98 16.74 -7.73
C LYS A 351 27.91 17.09 -9.21
N THR A 352 28.09 18.37 -9.53
CA THR A 352 28.25 18.81 -10.92
C THR A 352 29.69 18.55 -11.36
N VAL A 353 29.88 17.95 -12.54
CA VAL A 353 31.20 17.79 -13.18
C VAL A 353 31.18 18.49 -14.53
N LYS A 354 32.05 19.48 -14.69
CA LYS A 354 32.19 20.22 -15.96
C LYS A 354 33.07 19.43 -16.93
N GLN A 355 32.86 19.69 -18.21
CA GLN A 355 33.72 19.20 -19.26
C GLN A 355 35.06 19.97 -19.26
N LYS A 356 36.15 19.26 -19.52
CA LYS A 356 37.48 19.83 -19.73
C LYS A 356 37.54 20.78 -20.93
N ASN A 357 38.43 21.77 -20.84
CA ASN A 357 38.70 22.73 -21.92
C ASN A 357 39.13 22.02 -23.22
N PHE A 358 38.65 22.53 -24.37
CA PHE A 358 38.75 21.95 -25.72
C PHE A 358 40.10 21.28 -26.06
N PHE A 359 41.23 21.93 -25.79
CA PHE A 359 42.57 21.38 -26.09
C PHE A 359 42.94 20.14 -25.26
N SER A 360 42.54 20.10 -23.98
CA SER A 360 42.78 18.95 -23.11
C SER A 360 41.86 17.76 -23.43
N SER A 361 40.72 18.04 -24.06
CA SER A 361 39.75 17.03 -24.48
C SER A 361 40.21 16.26 -25.72
N ILE A 362 40.81 16.94 -26.69
CA ILE A 362 41.41 16.30 -27.90
C ILE A 362 42.57 15.38 -27.51
N PHE A 363 43.46 15.85 -26.62
CA PHE A 363 44.59 15.03 -26.17
C PHE A 363 44.14 13.78 -25.39
N SER A 364 43.12 13.93 -24.52
CA SER A 364 42.54 12.81 -23.77
C SER A 364 41.85 11.78 -24.69
N ALA A 365 41.13 12.23 -25.73
CA ALA A 365 40.50 11.35 -26.71
C ALA A 365 41.53 10.60 -27.57
N ALA A 366 42.60 11.28 -28.00
CA ALA A 366 43.71 10.65 -28.74
C ALA A 366 44.46 9.62 -27.88
N TYR A 367 44.66 9.90 -26.59
CA TYR A 367 45.28 8.96 -25.66
C TYR A 367 44.43 7.71 -25.43
N TYR A 368 43.12 7.87 -25.21
CA TYR A 368 42.20 6.73 -25.05
C TYR A 368 42.16 5.82 -26.29
N LEU A 369 42.13 6.39 -27.48
CA LEU A 369 42.18 5.63 -28.73
C LEU A 369 43.50 4.86 -28.91
N ALA A 370 44.60 5.37 -28.36
CA ALA A 370 45.92 4.76 -28.48
C ALA A 370 46.20 3.70 -27.40
N PHE A 371 45.64 3.84 -26.20
CA PHE A 371 46.05 3.04 -25.03
C PHE A 371 44.91 2.42 -24.21
N GLY A 372 43.64 2.68 -24.54
CA GLY A 372 42.47 2.17 -23.79
C GLY A 372 42.19 2.91 -22.47
N SER A 373 41.23 2.41 -21.69
CA SER A 373 40.97 2.89 -20.32
C SER A 373 42.03 2.38 -19.35
N ASN A 374 42.39 3.20 -18.36
CA ASN A 374 43.08 2.75 -17.14
C ASN A 374 42.06 2.43 -16.05
#